data_AF-A0A0F9JBM1-F1
#
_entry.id   AF-A0A0F9JBM1-F1
#
_cell.length_a   1.000
_cell.length_b   1.000
_cell.length_c   1.000
_cell.angle_alpha   90.00
_cell.angle_beta   90.00
_cell.angle_gamma   90.00
#
_symmetry.space_group_name_H-M   'P 1'
#
loop_
_entity.id
_entity.type
_entity.pdbx_description
1 polymer ?
#
loop_
_entity_poly.entity_id
_entity_poly.type
_entity_poly.pdbx_seq_one_letter_code
_entity_poly.pdbx_strand_id
1 'polypeptide(L)'
;GLGDSTVPFATLSTAFALDGEDHFIVFEIDKTNNIAKLYIDNVLEDSVDITTLGNIANTQDLYIGSKNNVYFFKGIIDEVRIYDKITTTNEKTYLYSEKIGSLRKIDTLFYKDTLSNEEVYTTDIWDIIHSCVPSNMIKKEKLNEGDSTTEIFSGTLNYYPLESNLVEISYYSDSINYEITDDGKGILSGDAATGTINYTTGYYSIIFYKDIDVEDEVISSVNKITISDFLLENNLISPTTFILDYWFSGTNYTVTDDGAGNLTGTGITSATIIYATGKFNIVFSSATDTEKDITCSYTYEANSTPDDESDIVINYKLTYNLNPTEAGLYDSNGNMVAYATFPPIQSIDYNNHTAFQFLIKKV
;
A
#
# COMPACT_ATOMS: atom_id res chain seq x y z
N GLY A 1 41.88 25.37 -6.98
CA GLY A 1 41.82 26.73 -7.56
C GLY A 1 41.06 26.65 -8.85
N LEU A 2 40.09 27.54 -9.04
CA LEU A 2 39.42 27.78 -10.32
C LEU A 2 40.30 28.74 -11.10
N GLY A 3 40.89 28.31 -12.20
CA GLY A 3 42.00 29.04 -12.84
C GLY A 3 42.42 28.42 -14.15
N ASP A 4 43.08 29.21 -15.00
CA ASP A 4 44.01 28.62 -15.95
C ASP A 4 45.30 28.21 -15.20
N SER A 5 46.20 27.49 -15.87
CA SER A 5 47.44 26.99 -15.28
C SER A 5 48.43 28.09 -14.84
N THR A 6 48.11 29.37 -15.04
CA THR A 6 48.99 30.52 -14.79
C THR A 6 48.49 31.46 -13.71
N VAL A 7 47.16 31.63 -13.51
CA VAL A 7 46.61 32.41 -12.38
C VAL A 7 45.28 31.82 -11.90
N PRO A 8 45.10 31.53 -10.59
CA PRO A 8 43.79 31.17 -10.07
C PRO A 8 42.85 32.38 -10.11
N PHE A 9 41.74 32.28 -10.85
CA PHE A 9 40.64 33.25 -10.84
C PHE A 9 39.93 33.29 -9.48
N ALA A 10 39.78 32.13 -8.83
CA ALA A 10 39.27 32.02 -7.48
C ALA A 10 39.91 30.83 -6.76
N THR A 11 40.17 30.99 -5.47
CA THR A 11 40.68 29.91 -4.61
C THR A 11 39.68 29.66 -3.50
N LEU A 12 39.19 28.42 -3.44
CA LEU A 12 38.53 27.90 -2.25
C LEU A 12 39.59 27.20 -1.41
N SER A 13 39.65 27.54 -0.12
CA SER A 13 40.60 26.96 0.82
C SER A 13 40.01 26.92 2.22
N THR A 14 40.04 25.74 2.83
CA THR A 14 39.82 25.55 4.26
C THR A 14 41.02 24.84 4.86
N ALA A 15 41.30 25.08 6.13
CA ALA A 15 42.29 24.31 6.87
C ALA A 15 41.64 22.99 7.29
N PHE A 16 42.09 21.90 6.66
CA PHE A 16 41.52 20.58 6.87
C PHE A 16 42.55 19.61 7.44
N ALA A 17 42.18 18.86 8.47
CA ALA A 17 43.06 17.87 9.09
C ALA A 17 43.00 16.56 8.28
N LEU A 18 44.16 16.09 7.81
CA LEU A 18 44.27 14.72 7.28
C LEU A 18 44.45 13.78 8.48
N ASP A 19 43.35 13.30 9.03
CA ASP A 19 43.30 12.47 10.24
C ASP A 19 43.31 10.96 9.96
N GLY A 20 43.18 10.56 8.70
CA GLY A 20 43.16 9.16 8.26
C GLY A 20 41.77 8.56 8.12
N GLU A 21 40.72 9.37 8.29
CA GLU A 21 39.33 8.98 8.05
C GLU A 21 38.90 9.27 6.59
N ASP A 22 37.77 8.68 6.19
CA ASP A 22 37.14 8.98 4.89
C ASP A 22 36.38 10.30 4.97
N HIS A 23 36.61 11.18 4.00
CA HIS A 23 35.91 12.47 3.92
C HIS A 23 35.09 12.62 2.64
N PHE A 24 33.91 13.19 2.79
CA PHE A 24 33.02 13.50 1.68
C PHE A 24 33.24 14.94 1.22
N ILE A 25 33.75 15.10 -0.01
CA ILE A 25 34.10 16.42 -0.55
C ILE A 25 33.15 16.77 -1.69
N VAL A 26 32.51 17.94 -1.61
CA VAL A 26 31.67 18.47 -2.69
C VAL A 26 32.18 19.84 -3.13
N PHE A 27 32.31 19.99 -4.44
CA PHE A 27 32.68 21.24 -5.07
C PHE A 27 31.55 21.70 -6.01
N GLU A 28 31.02 22.89 -5.78
CA GLU A 28 29.92 23.45 -6.57
C GLU A 28 30.36 24.74 -7.29
N ILE A 29 30.01 24.86 -8.58
CA ILE A 29 30.16 26.10 -9.36
C ILE A 29 28.76 26.57 -9.79
N ASP A 30 28.22 27.56 -9.09
CA ASP A 30 26.92 28.16 -9.38
C ASP A 30 27.11 29.44 -10.22
N LYS A 31 27.00 29.28 -11.55
CA LYS A 31 27.07 30.41 -12.49
C LYS A 31 25.83 31.29 -12.50
N THR A 32 24.69 30.82 -11.99
CA THR A 32 23.47 31.63 -11.89
C THR A 32 23.61 32.67 -10.78
N ASN A 33 24.17 32.27 -9.64
CA ASN A 33 24.38 33.15 -8.49
C ASN A 33 25.81 33.70 -8.39
N ASN A 34 26.69 33.38 -9.36
CA ASN A 34 28.10 33.75 -9.39
C ASN A 34 28.87 33.39 -8.10
N ILE A 35 28.65 32.19 -7.58
CA ILE A 35 29.35 31.70 -6.38
C ILE A 35 29.89 30.29 -6.59
N ALA A 36 31.11 30.03 -6.10
CA ALA A 36 31.64 28.68 -5.96
C ALA A 36 31.68 28.29 -4.47
N LYS A 37 31.43 27.02 -4.15
CA LYS A 37 31.35 26.52 -2.77
C LYS A 37 32.15 25.22 -2.61
N LEU A 38 32.77 25.07 -1.45
CA LEU A 38 33.43 23.86 -1.00
C LEU A 38 32.73 23.34 0.25
N TYR A 39 32.31 22.09 0.22
CA TYR A 39 31.79 21.38 1.38
C TYR A 39 32.70 20.21 1.73
N ILE A 40 32.92 20.00 3.02
CA ILE A 40 33.58 18.81 3.55
C ILE A 40 32.65 18.21 4.61
N ASP A 41 32.41 16.91 4.51
CA ASP A 41 31.54 16.16 5.42
C ASP A 41 30.14 16.79 5.55
N ASN A 42 29.62 17.25 4.40
CA ASN A 42 28.34 17.95 4.23
C ASN A 42 28.23 19.31 4.96
N VAL A 43 29.34 19.87 5.43
CA VAL A 43 29.43 21.20 6.03
C VAL A 43 30.03 22.17 5.00
N LEU A 44 29.44 23.36 4.84
CA LEU A 44 29.99 24.41 4.00
C LEU A 44 31.25 24.98 4.65
N GLU A 45 32.40 24.75 4.01
CA GLU A 45 33.71 25.13 4.53
C GLU A 45 34.18 26.46 3.96
N ASP A 46 33.91 26.71 2.68
CA ASP A 46 34.32 27.95 2.02
C ASP A 46 33.39 28.29 0.85
N SER A 47 33.31 29.59 0.54
CA SER A 47 32.59 30.10 -0.62
C SER A 47 33.27 31.34 -1.18
N VAL A 48 33.30 31.46 -2.50
CA VAL A 48 33.98 32.57 -3.18
C VAL A 48 33.12 33.11 -4.32
N ASP A 49 33.11 34.43 -4.46
CA ASP A 49 32.50 35.11 -5.60
C ASP A 49 33.27 34.77 -6.89
N ILE A 50 32.54 34.40 -7.93
CA ILE A 50 33.07 34.05 -9.26
C ILE A 50 32.47 34.95 -10.35
N THR A 51 32.05 36.17 -10.01
CA THR A 51 31.49 37.14 -10.96
C THR A 51 32.46 37.48 -12.09
N THR A 52 33.77 37.51 -11.77
CA THR A 52 34.84 37.76 -12.75
C THR A 52 35.21 36.53 -13.57
N LEU A 53 34.70 35.34 -13.23
CA LEU A 53 34.95 34.12 -13.95
C LEU A 53 34.15 34.14 -15.26
N GLY A 54 34.86 34.19 -16.38
CA GLY A 54 34.27 34.14 -17.71
C GLY A 54 33.68 32.76 -18.08
N ASN A 55 33.64 32.47 -19.37
CA ASN A 55 33.22 31.16 -19.87
C ASN A 55 34.24 30.09 -19.47
N ILE A 56 33.75 29.01 -18.86
CA ILE A 56 34.57 27.84 -18.55
C ILE A 56 34.48 26.90 -19.75
N ALA A 57 35.53 26.85 -20.56
CA ALA A 57 35.67 25.89 -21.65
C ALA A 57 36.97 25.13 -21.43
N ASN A 58 36.87 23.83 -21.15
CA ASN A 58 38.03 22.97 -20.94
C ASN A 58 38.03 21.84 -21.99
N THR A 59 39.13 21.72 -22.72
CA THR A 59 39.38 20.64 -23.70
C THR A 59 40.50 19.70 -23.28
N GLN A 60 41.07 19.91 -22.08
CA GLN A 60 42.11 19.06 -21.51
C GLN A 60 41.49 17.78 -20.93
N ASP A 61 42.31 16.74 -20.84
CA ASP A 61 41.91 15.49 -20.18
C ASP A 61 41.57 15.72 -18.70
N LEU A 62 40.55 15.02 -18.21
CA LEU A 62 40.22 14.96 -16.80
C LEU A 62 41.15 13.96 -16.10
N TYR A 63 41.96 14.47 -15.18
CA TYR A 63 42.79 13.63 -14.32
C TYR A 63 42.17 13.53 -12.93
N ILE A 64 41.91 12.30 -12.46
CA ILE A 64 41.51 12.00 -11.08
C ILE A 64 42.72 11.42 -10.37
N GLY A 65 43.01 11.89 -9.15
CA GLY A 65 44.13 11.40 -8.36
C GLY A 65 45.53 11.75 -8.91
N SER A 66 45.63 12.60 -9.92
CA SER A 66 46.91 13.18 -10.33
C SER A 66 46.77 14.59 -10.91
N LYS A 67 47.86 15.37 -10.84
CA LYS A 67 48.02 16.63 -11.58
C LYS A 67 48.91 16.38 -12.80
N ASN A 68 48.32 16.46 -13.99
CA ASN A 68 48.98 16.27 -15.30
C ASN A 68 49.89 15.03 -15.35
N ASN A 69 49.48 13.93 -14.70
CA ASN A 69 50.24 12.68 -14.62
C ASN A 69 51.66 12.80 -14.00
N VAL A 70 51.92 13.84 -13.19
CA VAL A 70 53.23 14.04 -12.54
C VAL A 70 53.14 14.02 -11.02
N TYR A 71 52.05 14.55 -10.45
CA TYR A 71 51.84 14.56 -9.00
C TYR A 71 50.65 13.70 -8.63
N PHE A 72 50.91 12.55 -8.01
CA PHE A 72 49.88 11.56 -7.67
C PHE A 72 49.37 11.75 -6.24
N PHE A 73 48.06 11.61 -6.07
CA PHE A 73 47.39 11.53 -4.78
C PHE A 73 47.80 10.22 -4.08
N LYS A 74 48.09 10.29 -2.78
CA LYS A 74 48.60 9.15 -1.99
C LYS A 74 47.56 8.53 -1.07
N GLY A 75 46.28 8.76 -1.33
CA GLY A 75 45.15 8.18 -0.60
C GLY A 75 44.22 7.39 -1.51
N ILE A 76 43.08 6.98 -0.97
CA ILE A 76 42.01 6.34 -1.73
C ILE A 76 41.03 7.43 -2.18
N ILE A 77 40.64 7.38 -3.44
CA ILE A 77 39.54 8.16 -3.98
C ILE A 77 38.48 7.15 -4.37
N ASP A 78 37.27 7.34 -3.88
CA ASP A 78 36.14 6.50 -4.21
C ASP A 78 34.94 7.37 -4.61
N GLU A 79 34.00 6.77 -5.35
CA GLU A 79 32.66 7.32 -5.57
C GLU A 79 32.64 8.72 -6.24
N VAL A 80 33.57 8.95 -7.17
CA VAL A 80 33.68 10.21 -7.91
C VAL A 80 32.47 10.43 -8.81
N ARG A 81 31.78 11.55 -8.61
CA ARG A 81 30.64 11.98 -9.43
C ARG A 81 30.84 13.39 -9.95
N ILE A 82 30.42 13.64 -11.18
CA ILE A 82 30.41 14.95 -11.82
C ILE A 82 29.00 15.19 -12.34
N TYR A 83 28.40 16.32 -11.94
CA TYR A 83 27.05 16.70 -12.30
C TYR A 83 27.07 17.97 -13.17
N ASP A 84 26.08 18.10 -14.04
CA ASP A 84 25.77 19.32 -14.79
C ASP A 84 24.80 20.25 -14.02
N LYS A 85 24.52 19.94 -12.74
CA LYS A 85 23.63 20.69 -11.86
C LYS A 85 24.24 20.94 -10.48
N ILE A 86 23.67 21.90 -9.75
CA ILE A 86 23.97 22.13 -8.33
C ILE A 86 23.23 21.09 -7.48
N THR A 87 23.95 20.44 -6.56
CA THR A 87 23.36 19.47 -5.63
C THR A 87 22.58 20.18 -4.52
N THR A 88 21.34 19.76 -4.28
CA THR A 88 20.52 20.26 -3.18
C THR A 88 21.07 19.82 -1.82
N THR A 89 20.66 20.49 -0.73
CA THR A 89 21.04 20.09 0.63
C THR A 89 20.63 18.65 0.96
N ASN A 90 19.46 18.21 0.49
CA ASN A 90 18.97 16.85 0.71
C ASN A 90 19.80 15.83 -0.05
N GLU A 91 20.15 16.10 -1.32
CA GLU A 91 21.02 15.21 -2.10
C GLU A 91 22.40 15.08 -1.46
N LYS A 92 23.02 16.19 -1.00
CA LYS A 92 24.32 16.13 -0.31
C LYS A 92 24.25 15.38 1.02
N THR A 93 23.22 15.63 1.82
CA THR A 93 23.00 14.93 3.09
C THR A 93 22.88 13.43 2.87
N TYR A 94 22.10 13.04 1.86
CA TYR A 94 21.95 11.65 1.45
C TYR A 94 23.29 11.02 1.01
N LEU A 95 24.02 11.66 0.09
CA LEU A 95 25.32 11.16 -0.37
C LEU A 95 26.33 11.01 0.78
N TYR A 96 26.30 11.92 1.75
CA TYR A 96 27.15 11.88 2.94
C TYR A 96 26.75 10.76 3.91
N SER A 97 25.47 10.65 4.28
CA SER A 97 25.00 9.70 5.30
C SER A 97 24.95 8.27 4.80
N GLU A 98 24.69 8.09 3.51
CA GLU A 98 24.45 6.75 2.94
C GLU A 98 25.67 6.09 2.34
N LYS A 99 26.87 6.71 2.37
CA LYS A 99 28.16 6.15 1.87
C LYS A 99 27.94 5.08 0.78
N ILE A 100 27.30 5.50 -0.30
CA ILE A 100 26.91 4.65 -1.44
C ILE A 100 28.18 4.03 -2.02
N GLY A 101 28.16 2.76 -2.44
CA GLY A 101 29.31 2.12 -3.09
C GLY A 101 30.07 1.06 -2.28
N SER A 102 29.72 0.83 -1.01
CA SER A 102 30.18 -0.41 -0.37
C SER A 102 29.41 -1.58 -1.00
N LEU A 103 30.11 -2.47 -1.73
CA LEU A 103 29.58 -3.77 -2.18
C LEU A 103 28.88 -4.55 -1.03
N ARG A 104 29.18 -4.19 0.22
CA ARG A 104 28.61 -4.73 1.44
C ARG A 104 27.17 -4.29 1.74
N LYS A 105 26.69 -3.17 1.18
CA LYS A 105 25.30 -2.69 1.33
C LYS A 105 24.35 -3.26 0.27
N ILE A 106 24.91 -3.64 -0.88
CA ILE A 106 24.20 -4.32 -1.96
C ILE A 106 23.45 -5.54 -1.39
N ASP A 107 24.02 -6.25 -0.40
CA ASP A 107 23.44 -7.44 0.25
C ASP A 107 22.11 -7.32 1.02
N THR A 108 21.63 -6.11 1.34
CA THR A 108 20.55 -5.94 2.34
C THR A 108 19.27 -5.25 1.86
N LEU A 109 19.23 -4.75 0.63
CA LEU A 109 18.07 -4.03 0.05
C LEU A 109 17.79 -4.50 -1.40
N PHE A 110 17.85 -5.81 -1.62
CA PHE A 110 17.82 -6.37 -2.95
C PHE A 110 16.43 -6.70 -3.47
N TYR A 111 16.13 -6.17 -4.65
CA TYR A 111 15.33 -6.88 -5.65
C TYR A 111 16.30 -7.51 -6.66
N LYS A 112 16.57 -8.81 -6.53
CA LYS A 112 17.44 -9.56 -7.45
C LYS A 112 16.59 -10.55 -8.23
N ASP A 113 16.19 -10.16 -9.43
CA ASP A 113 15.48 -11.02 -10.36
C ASP A 113 16.38 -11.49 -11.49
N THR A 114 16.12 -12.71 -11.93
CA THR A 114 16.71 -13.24 -13.16
C THR A 114 15.90 -12.70 -14.33
N LEU A 115 16.56 -11.97 -15.22
CA LEU A 115 15.92 -11.42 -16.41
C LEU A 115 15.51 -12.55 -17.38
N SER A 116 14.32 -12.41 -17.94
CA SER A 116 13.81 -13.20 -19.05
C SER A 116 14.40 -12.74 -20.38
N ASN A 117 14.26 -13.56 -21.43
CA ASN A 117 14.71 -13.19 -22.78
C ASN A 117 13.92 -12.01 -23.37
N GLU A 118 12.71 -11.75 -22.89
CA GLU A 118 11.86 -10.65 -23.37
C GLU A 118 12.33 -9.28 -22.87
N GLU A 119 13.09 -9.27 -21.77
CA GLU A 119 13.67 -8.06 -21.17
C GLU A 119 15.01 -7.66 -21.81
N VAL A 120 15.50 -8.45 -22.77
CA VAL A 120 16.75 -8.17 -23.50
C VAL A 120 16.44 -7.93 -24.97
N TYR A 121 16.65 -6.70 -25.41
CA TYR A 121 16.49 -6.30 -26.81
C TYR A 121 17.83 -5.92 -27.43
N THR A 122 18.15 -6.54 -28.55
CA THR A 122 19.46 -6.38 -29.18
C THR A 122 19.35 -5.71 -30.55
N THR A 123 20.19 -4.71 -30.79
CA THR A 123 20.36 -4.02 -32.08
C THR A 123 21.77 -4.24 -32.64
N ASP A 124 22.09 -3.66 -33.80
CA ASP A 124 23.45 -3.71 -34.37
C ASP A 124 24.50 -3.03 -33.48
N ILE A 125 24.09 -2.09 -32.62
CA ILE A 125 25.02 -1.24 -31.84
C ILE A 125 24.87 -1.44 -30.32
N TRP A 126 23.67 -1.77 -29.87
CA TRP A 126 23.31 -1.80 -28.45
C TRP A 126 22.65 -3.13 -28.05
N ASP A 127 23.04 -3.64 -26.91
CA ASP A 127 22.23 -4.53 -26.09
C ASP A 127 21.46 -3.66 -25.08
N ILE A 128 20.14 -3.70 -25.17
CA ILE A 128 19.21 -2.90 -24.38
C ILE A 128 18.55 -3.84 -23.39
N ILE A 129 18.71 -3.57 -22.12
CA ILE A 129 18.23 -4.44 -21.05
C ILE A 129 17.24 -3.66 -20.20
N HIS A 130 16.02 -4.15 -20.14
CA HIS A 130 14.96 -3.64 -19.29
C HIS A 130 14.97 -4.38 -17.95
N SER A 131 14.70 -3.64 -16.88
CA SER A 131 14.45 -4.20 -15.55
C SER A 131 13.42 -3.32 -14.87
N CYS A 132 12.75 -3.83 -13.84
CA CYS A 132 11.87 -3.02 -13.03
C CYS A 132 12.06 -3.32 -11.54
N VAL A 133 11.87 -2.29 -10.73
CA VAL A 133 11.59 -2.45 -9.32
C VAL A 133 10.07 -2.50 -9.20
N PRO A 134 9.50 -3.63 -8.74
CA PRO A 134 8.05 -3.80 -8.67
C PRO A 134 7.47 -2.82 -7.64
N SER A 135 6.16 -2.61 -7.71
CA SER A 135 5.48 -1.66 -6.86
C SER A 135 5.32 -2.26 -5.47
N ASN A 136 5.18 -1.41 -4.44
CA ASN A 136 4.84 -1.89 -3.10
C ASN A 136 3.33 -2.08 -2.89
N MET A 137 2.49 -1.77 -3.88
CA MET A 137 1.11 -2.26 -3.97
C MET A 137 1.08 -3.58 -4.73
N ILE A 138 0.61 -4.63 -4.05
CA ILE A 138 0.22 -5.89 -4.64
C ILE A 138 -1.22 -5.74 -5.12
N LYS A 139 -1.48 -6.07 -6.39
CA LYS A 139 -2.82 -6.00 -6.97
C LYS A 139 -3.26 -7.38 -7.41
N LYS A 140 -4.52 -7.70 -7.12
CA LYS A 140 -5.18 -8.94 -7.53
C LYS A 140 -4.40 -10.20 -7.15
N GLU A 141 -3.81 -10.22 -5.95
CA GLU A 141 -3.33 -11.49 -5.43
C GLU A 141 -4.53 -12.40 -5.20
N LYS A 142 -4.51 -13.60 -5.80
CA LYS A 142 -5.57 -14.59 -5.62
C LYS A 142 -5.44 -15.22 -4.24
N LEU A 143 -6.45 -15.00 -3.40
CA LEU A 143 -6.56 -15.63 -2.09
C LEU A 143 -7.02 -17.08 -2.23
N ASN A 144 -8.09 -17.27 -2.98
CA ASN A 144 -8.66 -18.57 -3.31
C ASN A 144 -9.66 -18.45 -4.47
N GLU A 145 -10.29 -19.56 -4.81
CA GLU A 145 -11.43 -19.65 -5.73
C GLU A 145 -12.67 -20.05 -4.92
N GLY A 146 -13.82 -19.43 -5.24
CA GLY A 146 -15.10 -19.80 -4.66
C GLY A 146 -15.52 -21.20 -5.11
N ASP A 147 -16.17 -21.93 -4.21
CA ASP A 147 -16.59 -23.33 -4.41
C ASP A 147 -18.07 -23.54 -4.09
N SER A 148 -18.83 -22.46 -3.85
CA SER A 148 -20.22 -22.46 -3.41
C SER A 148 -20.52 -23.29 -2.14
N THR A 149 -19.51 -23.61 -1.33
CA THR A 149 -19.68 -24.43 -0.11
C THR A 149 -18.91 -23.94 1.10
N THR A 150 -17.78 -23.26 0.91
CA THR A 150 -16.94 -22.74 1.97
C THR A 150 -17.42 -21.36 2.40
N GLU A 151 -17.82 -21.23 3.66
CA GLU A 151 -18.32 -19.97 4.24
C GLU A 151 -17.18 -19.13 4.87
N ILE A 152 -16.05 -19.77 5.18
CA ILE A 152 -14.90 -19.14 5.85
C ILE A 152 -13.62 -19.40 5.07
N PHE A 153 -12.99 -18.33 4.59
CA PHE A 153 -11.70 -18.40 3.91
C PHE A 153 -10.62 -17.78 4.80
N SER A 154 -9.56 -18.53 5.05
CA SER A 154 -8.42 -18.06 5.83
C SER A 154 -7.11 -18.57 5.24
N GLY A 155 -6.04 -17.80 5.46
CA GLY A 155 -4.74 -18.11 4.89
C GLY A 155 -3.71 -17.04 5.22
N THR A 156 -2.57 -17.11 4.53
CA THR A 156 -1.50 -16.13 4.65
C THR A 156 -1.17 -15.59 3.28
N LEU A 157 -1.04 -14.27 3.18
CA LEU A 157 -0.62 -13.59 1.94
C LEU A 157 0.80 -14.01 1.55
N ASN A 158 1.07 -14.00 0.25
CA ASN A 158 2.39 -14.30 -0.29
C ASN A 158 3.44 -13.26 0.10
N TYR A 159 3.01 -12.00 0.31
CA TYR A 159 3.89 -10.90 0.69
C TYR A 159 3.37 -10.19 1.94
N TYR A 160 4.28 -9.92 2.87
CA TYR A 160 4.04 -9.21 4.13
C TYR A 160 5.40 -8.71 4.66
N PRO A 161 5.45 -7.71 5.58
CA PRO A 161 4.35 -7.03 6.28
C PRO A 161 3.63 -5.93 5.47
N LEU A 162 2.40 -5.63 5.87
CA LEU A 162 1.44 -4.74 5.22
C LEU A 162 1.31 -3.38 5.92
N GLU A 163 0.96 -2.36 5.15
CA GLU A 163 0.52 -1.06 5.64
C GLU A 163 -0.99 -1.08 5.93
N SER A 164 -1.40 -0.54 7.08
CA SER A 164 -2.80 -0.46 7.51
C SER A 164 -3.63 0.54 6.68
N ASN A 165 -4.95 0.34 6.60
CA ASN A 165 -5.94 1.14 5.81
C ASN A 165 -5.78 1.04 4.29
N LEU A 166 -5.01 0.05 3.82
CA LEU A 166 -4.72 -0.14 2.40
C LEU A 166 -4.90 -1.60 2.01
N VAL A 167 -5.90 -2.26 2.58
CA VAL A 167 -6.33 -3.61 2.22
C VAL A 167 -7.74 -3.56 1.65
N GLU A 168 -7.91 -4.11 0.46
CA GLU A 168 -9.18 -4.21 -0.24
C GLU A 168 -9.30 -5.61 -0.84
N ILE A 169 -10.42 -6.28 -0.60
CA ILE A 169 -10.72 -7.61 -1.12
C ILE A 169 -11.95 -7.51 -2.01
N SER A 170 -11.96 -8.24 -3.12
CA SER A 170 -13.12 -8.35 -4.00
C SER A 170 -13.46 -9.82 -4.25
N TYR A 171 -14.75 -10.12 -4.30
CA TYR A 171 -15.28 -11.46 -4.60
C TYR A 171 -16.67 -11.36 -5.24
N TYR A 172 -17.14 -12.45 -5.83
CA TYR A 172 -18.48 -12.53 -6.39
C TYR A 172 -19.38 -13.46 -5.57
N SER A 173 -20.64 -13.08 -5.39
CA SER A 173 -21.71 -13.92 -4.86
C SER A 173 -23.01 -13.58 -5.58
N ASP A 174 -23.75 -14.60 -6.02
CA ASP A 174 -24.96 -14.46 -6.83
C ASP A 174 -24.75 -13.54 -8.07
N SER A 175 -23.55 -13.62 -8.70
CA SER A 175 -23.10 -12.77 -9.81
C SER A 175 -22.95 -11.27 -9.49
N ILE A 176 -22.95 -10.89 -8.22
CA ILE A 176 -22.72 -9.52 -7.75
C ILE A 176 -21.30 -9.42 -7.18
N ASN A 177 -20.56 -8.39 -7.55
CA ASN A 177 -19.24 -8.10 -6.99
C ASN A 177 -19.39 -7.38 -5.65
N TYR A 178 -18.72 -7.89 -4.63
CA TYR A 178 -18.66 -7.32 -3.29
C TYR A 178 -17.23 -6.89 -2.96
N GLU A 179 -17.12 -5.83 -2.17
CA GLU A 179 -15.85 -5.27 -1.72
C GLU A 179 -15.78 -5.32 -0.19
N ILE A 180 -14.59 -5.66 0.32
CA ILE A 180 -14.28 -5.70 1.75
C ILE A 180 -13.06 -4.80 1.97
N THR A 181 -13.14 -3.89 2.94
CA THR A 181 -12.06 -2.95 3.27
C THR A 181 -11.62 -3.12 4.71
N ASP A 182 -10.38 -2.72 5.02
CA ASP A 182 -9.88 -2.72 6.40
C ASP A 182 -10.10 -1.39 7.15
N ASP A 183 -10.24 -1.46 8.46
CA ASP A 183 -10.43 -0.32 9.36
C ASP A 183 -9.11 0.30 9.89
N GLY A 184 -7.97 -0.17 9.39
CA GLY A 184 -6.65 0.20 9.88
C GLY A 184 -6.23 -0.46 11.20
N LYS A 185 -7.08 -1.31 11.80
CA LYS A 185 -6.83 -2.05 13.04
C LYS A 185 -6.90 -3.56 12.86
N GLY A 186 -7.00 -4.00 11.60
CA GLY A 186 -7.04 -5.40 11.22
C GLY A 186 -8.43 -6.00 11.21
N ILE A 187 -9.50 -5.19 11.28
CA ILE A 187 -10.88 -5.64 11.02
C ILE A 187 -11.19 -5.39 9.55
N LEU A 188 -11.73 -6.41 8.90
CA LEU A 188 -12.24 -6.36 7.53
C LEU A 188 -13.77 -6.25 7.57
N SER A 189 -14.33 -5.34 6.79
CA SER A 189 -15.78 -5.11 6.68
C SER A 189 -16.21 -4.81 5.25
N GLY A 190 -17.32 -5.42 4.84
CA GLY A 190 -18.07 -5.14 3.61
C GLY A 190 -19.55 -5.44 3.82
N ASP A 191 -20.39 -5.15 2.83
CA ASP A 191 -21.84 -5.31 2.96
C ASP A 191 -22.29 -6.77 3.17
N ALA A 192 -21.48 -7.74 2.72
CA ALA A 192 -21.81 -9.17 2.74
C ALA A 192 -20.65 -10.04 3.27
N ALA A 193 -19.68 -9.42 3.95
CA ALA A 193 -18.55 -10.14 4.53
C ALA A 193 -17.88 -9.37 5.67
N THR A 194 -17.34 -10.12 6.62
CA THR A 194 -16.51 -9.59 7.70
C THR A 194 -15.28 -10.45 7.90
N GLY A 195 -14.24 -9.91 8.51
CA GLY A 195 -13.04 -10.68 8.74
C GLY A 195 -11.97 -9.97 9.54
N THR A 196 -10.77 -10.53 9.49
CA THR A 196 -9.58 -9.94 10.10
C THR A 196 -8.37 -10.09 9.19
N ILE A 197 -7.42 -9.17 9.32
CA ILE A 197 -6.11 -9.21 8.69
C ILE A 197 -5.03 -8.84 9.72
N ASN A 198 -3.97 -9.64 9.80
CA ASN A 198 -2.81 -9.34 10.61
C ASN A 198 -1.72 -8.74 9.72
N TYR A 199 -1.48 -7.43 9.84
CA TYR A 199 -0.53 -6.72 8.98
C TYR A 199 0.91 -7.21 9.07
N THR A 200 1.32 -7.79 10.21
CA THR A 200 2.70 -8.26 10.39
C THR A 200 2.94 -9.63 9.77
N THR A 201 1.93 -10.50 9.83
CA THR A 201 2.05 -11.91 9.39
C THR A 201 1.37 -12.19 8.06
N GLY A 202 0.56 -11.26 7.54
CA GLY A 202 -0.27 -11.46 6.36
C GLY A 202 -1.40 -12.46 6.58
N TYR A 203 -1.67 -12.92 7.81
CA TYR A 203 -2.75 -13.87 8.07
C TYR A 203 -4.11 -13.18 7.97
N TYR A 204 -5.01 -13.73 7.16
CA TYR A 204 -6.38 -13.26 6.99
C TYR A 204 -7.39 -14.34 7.36
N SER A 205 -8.60 -13.92 7.74
CA SER A 205 -9.77 -14.79 7.92
C SER A 205 -11.03 -14.00 7.57
N ILE A 206 -11.85 -14.51 6.66
CA ILE A 206 -13.02 -13.85 6.10
C ILE A 206 -14.21 -14.80 6.23
N ILE A 207 -15.35 -14.27 6.65
CA ILE A 207 -16.64 -14.94 6.74
C ILE A 207 -17.60 -14.20 5.82
N PHE A 208 -18.33 -14.94 5.00
CA PHE A 208 -19.30 -14.40 4.04
C PHE A 208 -20.72 -14.60 4.54
N TYR A 209 -21.57 -13.61 4.34
CA TYR A 209 -22.98 -13.65 4.72
C TYR A 209 -23.86 -12.96 3.68
N LYS A 210 -25.18 -13.11 3.81
CA LYS A 210 -26.18 -12.40 3.02
C LYS A 210 -27.46 -12.19 3.81
N ASP A 211 -28.15 -11.11 3.49
CA ASP A 211 -29.49 -10.84 3.98
C ASP A 211 -30.53 -11.67 3.21
N ILE A 212 -31.45 -12.32 3.93
CA ILE A 212 -32.56 -13.09 3.38
C ILE A 212 -33.88 -12.57 3.95
N ASP A 213 -34.81 -12.24 3.06
CA ASP A 213 -36.14 -11.76 3.45
C ASP A 213 -37.08 -12.94 3.76
N VAL A 214 -37.81 -12.79 4.86
CA VAL A 214 -38.94 -13.63 5.25
C VAL A 214 -40.20 -12.78 5.19
N GLU A 215 -41.19 -13.26 4.46
CA GLU A 215 -42.46 -12.58 4.28
C GLU A 215 -43.59 -13.37 4.93
N ASP A 216 -44.45 -12.68 5.69
CA ASP A 216 -45.69 -13.21 6.25
C ASP A 216 -45.53 -14.51 7.09
N GLU A 217 -44.48 -14.62 7.91
CA GLU A 217 -44.35 -15.73 8.88
C GLU A 217 -45.53 -15.68 9.87
N VAL A 218 -46.29 -16.78 9.95
CA VAL A 218 -47.48 -16.87 10.81
C VAL A 218 -47.08 -17.14 12.26
N ILE A 219 -47.27 -16.14 13.11
CA ILE A 219 -46.98 -16.23 14.55
C ILE A 219 -48.11 -16.93 15.31
N SER A 220 -49.36 -16.61 14.98
CA SER A 220 -50.54 -17.17 15.65
C SER A 220 -51.79 -16.99 14.81
N SER A 221 -52.52 -18.08 14.60
CA SER A 221 -53.87 -18.07 13.98
C SER A 221 -55.02 -17.97 14.98
N VAL A 222 -54.70 -17.83 16.26
CA VAL A 222 -55.67 -17.60 17.33
C VAL A 222 -55.45 -16.22 17.94
N ASN A 223 -56.51 -15.66 18.52
CA ASN A 223 -56.42 -14.38 19.18
C ASN A 223 -55.45 -14.43 20.37
N LYS A 224 -54.70 -13.34 20.56
CA LYS A 224 -53.73 -13.20 21.63
C LYS A 224 -53.89 -11.84 22.30
N ILE A 225 -53.66 -11.79 23.60
CA ILE A 225 -53.39 -10.55 24.34
C ILE A 225 -51.89 -10.37 24.61
N THR A 226 -51.15 -11.48 24.63
CA THR A 226 -49.72 -11.50 24.87
C THR A 226 -49.08 -12.63 24.08
N ILE A 227 -47.92 -12.34 23.50
CA ILE A 227 -46.99 -13.33 22.97
C ILE A 227 -45.69 -13.11 23.76
N SER A 228 -45.24 -14.17 24.44
CA SER A 228 -44.05 -14.11 25.28
C SER A 228 -43.06 -15.15 24.82
N ASP A 229 -41.80 -14.74 24.74
CA ASP A 229 -40.67 -15.59 24.41
C ASP A 229 -40.84 -16.39 23.11
N PHE A 230 -41.53 -15.81 22.13
CA PHE A 230 -41.65 -16.42 20.81
C PHE A 230 -40.31 -16.37 20.10
N LEU A 231 -39.92 -17.49 19.49
CA LEU A 231 -38.73 -17.60 18.66
C LEU A 231 -39.19 -17.64 17.21
N LEU A 232 -38.73 -16.68 16.42
CA LEU A 232 -38.87 -16.72 14.97
C LEU A 232 -38.17 -17.96 14.41
N GLU A 233 -38.58 -18.39 13.22
CA GLU A 233 -37.96 -19.51 12.52
C GLU A 233 -36.46 -19.29 12.30
N ASN A 234 -36.07 -18.03 12.05
CA ASN A 234 -34.68 -17.62 11.82
C ASN A 234 -34.15 -16.70 12.94
N ASN A 235 -32.83 -16.68 13.11
CA ASN A 235 -32.12 -15.81 14.05
C ASN A 235 -31.25 -14.81 13.28
N LEU A 236 -30.45 -13.99 13.99
CA LEU A 236 -29.63 -12.93 13.36
C LEU A 236 -30.48 -11.95 12.54
N ILE A 237 -31.59 -11.51 13.13
CA ILE A 237 -32.51 -10.58 12.47
C ILE A 237 -31.84 -9.24 12.25
N SER A 238 -31.87 -8.73 11.01
CA SER A 238 -31.27 -7.45 10.65
C SER A 238 -32.06 -6.31 11.30
N PRO A 239 -31.43 -5.43 12.10
CA PRO A 239 -32.14 -4.35 12.79
C PRO A 239 -32.93 -3.46 11.83
N THR A 240 -34.06 -2.91 12.29
CA THR A 240 -35.01 -2.07 11.55
C THR A 240 -35.90 -2.80 10.52
N THR A 241 -35.67 -4.08 10.28
CA THR A 241 -36.41 -4.83 9.24
C THR A 241 -37.66 -5.55 9.76
N PHE A 242 -37.74 -5.80 11.08
CA PHE A 242 -38.87 -6.54 11.65
C PHE A 242 -40.17 -5.72 11.63
N ILE A 243 -41.20 -6.32 11.05
CA ILE A 243 -42.55 -5.77 10.95
C ILE A 243 -43.53 -6.86 11.39
N LEU A 244 -44.52 -6.52 12.22
CA LEU A 244 -45.59 -7.45 12.63
C LEU A 244 -46.97 -6.85 12.35
N ASP A 245 -47.81 -7.61 11.66
CA ASP A 245 -49.19 -7.25 11.33
C ASP A 245 -50.19 -8.02 12.20
N TYR A 246 -51.23 -7.31 12.63
CA TYR A 246 -52.26 -7.85 13.51
C TYR A 246 -53.57 -7.06 13.42
N TRP A 247 -54.66 -7.64 13.92
CA TRP A 247 -56.00 -7.10 13.69
C TRP A 247 -56.75 -6.77 14.99
N PHE A 248 -57.41 -5.61 14.99
CA PHE A 248 -58.43 -5.24 15.99
C PHE A 248 -59.70 -4.71 15.30
N SER A 249 -60.85 -5.26 15.68
CA SER A 249 -62.17 -4.84 15.20
C SER A 249 -62.27 -4.72 13.67
N GLY A 250 -61.58 -5.60 12.93
CA GLY A 250 -61.54 -5.63 11.48
C GLY A 250 -60.57 -4.65 10.83
N THR A 251 -59.72 -3.96 11.59
CA THR A 251 -58.65 -3.07 11.07
C THR A 251 -57.28 -3.71 11.30
N ASN A 252 -56.44 -3.73 10.26
CA ASN A 252 -55.04 -4.15 10.36
C ASN A 252 -54.19 -3.03 10.98
N TYR A 253 -53.30 -3.42 11.88
CA TYR A 253 -52.32 -2.58 12.54
C TYR A 253 -50.95 -3.20 12.40
N THR A 254 -49.95 -2.34 12.38
CA THR A 254 -48.56 -2.75 12.17
C THR A 254 -47.71 -2.31 13.35
N VAL A 255 -46.80 -3.18 13.75
CA VAL A 255 -45.72 -2.90 14.69
C VAL A 255 -44.41 -2.84 13.89
N THR A 256 -43.61 -1.82 14.16
CA THR A 256 -42.33 -1.55 13.47
C THR A 256 -41.17 -1.55 14.45
N ASP A 257 -40.03 -2.05 13.99
CA ASP A 257 -38.76 -2.06 14.71
C ASP A 257 -38.02 -0.71 14.67
N ASP A 258 -37.47 -0.29 15.82
CA ASP A 258 -36.67 0.94 15.95
C ASP A 258 -35.16 0.74 15.70
N GLY A 259 -34.73 -0.51 15.50
CA GLY A 259 -33.31 -0.87 15.32
C GLY A 259 -32.51 -0.96 16.63
N ALA A 260 -33.16 -0.71 17.77
CA ALA A 260 -32.58 -0.82 19.11
C ALA A 260 -33.26 -1.94 19.94
N GLY A 261 -34.06 -2.78 19.29
CA GLY A 261 -34.77 -3.90 19.89
C GLY A 261 -36.12 -3.53 20.51
N ASN A 262 -36.58 -2.28 20.39
CA ASN A 262 -37.94 -1.90 20.80
C ASN A 262 -38.87 -1.90 19.59
N LEU A 263 -40.04 -2.49 19.78
CA LEU A 263 -41.06 -2.58 18.75
C LEU A 263 -42.20 -1.61 19.10
N THR A 264 -42.59 -0.78 18.14
CA THR A 264 -43.57 0.30 18.34
C THR A 264 -44.74 0.18 17.38
N GLY A 265 -45.94 0.52 17.83
CA GLY A 265 -47.16 0.40 17.02
C GLY A 265 -48.39 0.90 17.76
N THR A 266 -49.43 1.26 17.02
CA THR A 266 -50.73 1.58 17.63
C THR A 266 -51.40 0.30 18.07
N GLY A 267 -51.86 0.17 19.32
CA GLY A 267 -52.61 -1.00 19.81
C GLY A 267 -51.78 -1.99 20.64
N ILE A 268 -50.53 -1.64 20.96
CA ILE A 268 -49.65 -2.40 21.87
C ILE A 268 -49.30 -1.57 23.11
N THR A 269 -48.93 -2.25 24.20
CA THR A 269 -48.46 -1.64 25.45
C THR A 269 -46.95 -1.73 25.58
N SER A 270 -46.35 -2.85 25.16
CA SER A 270 -44.91 -3.05 25.12
C SER A 270 -44.57 -4.15 24.12
N ALA A 271 -43.48 -4.00 23.38
CA ALA A 271 -42.96 -5.05 22.52
C ALA A 271 -41.44 -4.89 22.33
N THR A 272 -40.72 -6.01 22.24
CA THR A 272 -39.25 -6.05 22.13
C THR A 272 -38.81 -7.25 21.31
N ILE A 273 -37.67 -7.12 20.62
CA ILE A 273 -37.01 -8.21 19.89
C ILE A 273 -35.52 -8.30 20.28
N ILE A 274 -34.99 -9.51 20.29
CA ILE A 274 -33.56 -9.80 20.46
C ILE A 274 -33.04 -10.36 19.15
N TYR A 275 -32.45 -9.50 18.32
CA TYR A 275 -31.97 -9.79 16.96
C TYR A 275 -31.15 -11.07 16.85
N ALA A 276 -30.13 -11.22 17.72
CA ALA A 276 -29.22 -12.37 17.69
C ALA A 276 -29.93 -13.72 17.85
N THR A 277 -31.11 -13.75 18.46
CA THR A 277 -31.84 -14.99 18.76
C THR A 277 -33.16 -15.11 18.02
N GLY A 278 -33.64 -14.06 17.35
CA GLY A 278 -35.00 -13.99 16.81
C GLY A 278 -36.10 -14.03 17.89
N LYS A 279 -35.75 -13.85 19.16
CA LYS A 279 -36.71 -13.92 20.27
C LYS A 279 -37.47 -12.61 20.41
N PHE A 280 -38.80 -12.64 20.44
CA PHE A 280 -39.58 -11.42 20.69
C PHE A 280 -40.71 -11.61 21.71
N ASN A 281 -41.14 -10.46 22.26
CA ASN A 281 -42.21 -10.34 23.23
C ASN A 281 -43.12 -9.20 22.80
N ILE A 282 -44.44 -9.36 22.95
CA ILE A 282 -45.42 -8.32 22.67
C ILE A 282 -46.65 -8.45 23.58
N VAL A 283 -47.10 -7.31 24.10
CA VAL A 283 -48.33 -7.17 24.87
C VAL A 283 -49.26 -6.23 24.12
N PHE A 284 -50.40 -6.76 23.69
CA PHE A 284 -51.45 -6.01 23.02
C PHE A 284 -52.32 -5.25 24.03
N SER A 285 -52.94 -4.13 23.63
CA SER A 285 -53.83 -3.35 24.50
C SER A 285 -55.17 -4.07 24.78
N SER A 286 -55.55 -5.01 23.91
CA SER A 286 -56.68 -5.92 24.05
C SER A 286 -56.41 -7.24 23.31
N ALA A 287 -57.27 -8.24 23.45
CA ALA A 287 -57.16 -9.45 22.62
C ALA A 287 -57.33 -9.09 21.14
N THR A 288 -56.49 -9.66 20.27
CA THR A 288 -56.59 -9.52 18.81
C THR A 288 -57.86 -10.17 18.27
N ASP A 289 -58.21 -9.87 17.02
CA ASP A 289 -59.38 -10.47 16.37
C ASP A 289 -59.25 -11.99 16.25
N THR A 290 -60.37 -12.70 16.43
CA THR A 290 -60.46 -14.13 16.13
C THR A 290 -60.47 -14.35 14.61
N GLU A 291 -59.93 -15.48 14.15
CA GLU A 291 -59.88 -15.85 12.72
C GLU A 291 -59.06 -14.90 11.84
N LYS A 292 -58.18 -14.09 12.46
CA LYS A 292 -57.16 -13.28 11.79
C LYS A 292 -55.79 -13.73 12.27
N ASP A 293 -54.90 -14.01 11.33
CA ASP A 293 -53.53 -14.34 11.66
C ASP A 293 -52.78 -13.10 12.16
N ILE A 294 -51.86 -13.35 13.09
CA ILE A 294 -50.78 -12.43 13.42
C ILE A 294 -49.57 -12.90 12.60
N THR A 295 -49.05 -12.03 11.74
CA THR A 295 -47.92 -12.36 10.85
C THR A 295 -46.77 -11.40 11.08
N CYS A 296 -45.56 -11.80 10.71
CA CYS A 296 -44.43 -10.88 10.65
C CYS A 296 -43.60 -11.09 9.38
N SER A 297 -42.98 -10.00 8.93
CA SER A 297 -41.93 -10.01 7.91
C SER A 297 -40.66 -9.43 8.50
N TYR A 298 -39.50 -9.94 8.08
CA TYR A 298 -38.19 -9.48 8.54
C TYR A 298 -37.09 -9.95 7.60
N THR A 299 -35.93 -9.32 7.70
CA THR A 299 -34.70 -9.78 7.04
C THR A 299 -33.79 -10.41 8.09
N TYR A 300 -33.08 -11.47 7.74
CA TYR A 300 -32.07 -12.08 8.61
C TYR A 300 -30.76 -12.33 7.87
N GLU A 301 -29.66 -12.24 8.61
CA GLU A 301 -28.32 -12.52 8.11
C GLU A 301 -28.06 -14.03 8.19
N ALA A 302 -27.74 -14.64 7.05
CA ALA A 302 -27.33 -16.02 6.94
C ALA A 302 -25.92 -16.11 6.35
N ASN A 303 -25.15 -17.12 6.75
CA ASN A 303 -23.88 -17.40 6.09
C ASN A 303 -24.11 -17.63 4.58
N SER A 304 -23.17 -17.16 3.78
CA SER A 304 -23.16 -17.29 2.33
C SER A 304 -21.82 -17.84 1.86
N THR A 305 -21.71 -18.08 0.56
CA THR A 305 -20.51 -18.62 -0.07
C THR A 305 -20.23 -17.83 -1.35
N PRO A 306 -18.96 -17.54 -1.67
CA PRO A 306 -18.61 -17.02 -2.99
C PRO A 306 -19.02 -17.96 -4.13
N ASP A 307 -19.26 -17.39 -5.31
CA ASP A 307 -19.69 -18.13 -6.51
C ASP A 307 -18.64 -19.18 -6.92
N ASP A 308 -19.09 -20.35 -7.40
CA ASP A 308 -18.21 -21.41 -7.91
C ASP A 308 -17.31 -20.89 -9.05
N GLU A 309 -16.04 -21.32 -9.05
CA GLU A 309 -15.01 -20.92 -10.02
C GLU A 309 -14.74 -19.40 -10.09
N SER A 310 -15.18 -18.61 -9.10
CA SER A 310 -14.92 -17.16 -9.02
C SER A 310 -13.68 -16.84 -8.17
N ASP A 311 -12.83 -15.93 -8.67
CA ASP A 311 -11.63 -15.53 -7.92
C ASP A 311 -11.98 -14.63 -6.73
N ILE A 312 -11.43 -14.96 -5.56
CA ILE A 312 -11.36 -14.06 -4.41
C ILE A 312 -9.99 -13.40 -4.44
N VAL A 313 -9.95 -12.08 -4.63
CA VAL A 313 -8.70 -11.35 -4.84
C VAL A 313 -8.50 -10.24 -3.82
N ILE A 314 -7.24 -9.93 -3.53
CA ILE A 314 -6.85 -8.85 -2.61
C ILE A 314 -5.89 -7.86 -3.28
N ASN A 315 -6.08 -6.59 -2.95
CA ASN A 315 -5.15 -5.50 -3.18
C ASN A 315 -4.60 -5.05 -1.83
N TYR A 316 -3.29 -4.90 -1.71
CA TYR A 316 -2.68 -4.41 -0.48
C TYR A 316 -1.32 -3.75 -0.66
N LYS A 317 -0.97 -2.85 0.25
CA LYS A 317 0.34 -2.19 0.27
C LYS A 317 1.29 -2.80 1.31
N LEU A 318 2.54 -2.98 0.93
CA LEU A 318 3.62 -3.46 1.81
C LEU A 318 4.33 -2.31 2.52
N THR A 319 4.86 -2.54 3.72
CA THR A 319 5.45 -1.47 4.55
C THR A 319 6.80 -0.96 4.05
N TYR A 320 7.48 -1.68 3.16
CA TYR A 320 8.78 -1.26 2.69
C TYR A 320 8.63 -0.15 1.64
N ASN A 321 9.38 0.93 1.85
CA ASN A 321 9.47 2.02 0.88
C ASN A 321 10.50 1.67 -0.18
N LEU A 322 10.09 1.76 -1.44
CA LEU A 322 10.98 1.59 -2.58
C LEU A 322 11.71 2.91 -2.80
N ASN A 323 12.94 2.98 -2.30
CA ASN A 323 13.83 4.12 -2.52
C ASN A 323 15.12 3.62 -3.18
N PRO A 324 15.06 3.06 -4.42
CA PRO A 324 16.26 2.58 -5.09
C PRO A 324 17.21 3.75 -5.34
N THR A 325 18.49 3.49 -5.15
CA THR A 325 19.58 4.49 -5.24
C THR A 325 20.78 3.96 -6.03
N GLU A 326 20.71 2.71 -6.43
CA GLU A 326 21.68 2.04 -7.28
C GLU A 326 20.98 0.94 -8.08
N ALA A 327 21.56 0.60 -9.22
CA ALA A 327 21.12 -0.52 -10.05
C ALA A 327 22.36 -1.20 -10.63
N GLY A 328 22.39 -2.52 -10.55
CA GLY A 328 23.48 -3.34 -11.07
C GLY A 328 22.94 -4.44 -11.98
N LEU A 329 23.70 -4.75 -13.03
CA LEU A 329 23.44 -5.87 -13.92
C LEU A 329 24.56 -6.89 -13.75
N TYR A 330 24.19 -8.15 -13.59
CA TYR A 330 25.11 -9.27 -13.41
C TYR A 330 24.95 -10.27 -14.55
N ASP A 331 26.05 -10.89 -14.98
CA ASP A 331 26.02 -12.04 -15.88
C ASP A 331 25.56 -13.31 -15.15
N SER A 332 25.37 -14.40 -15.92
CA SER A 332 24.97 -15.71 -15.37
C SER A 332 26.01 -16.35 -14.45
N ASN A 333 27.25 -15.86 -14.44
CA ASN A 333 28.30 -16.32 -13.54
C ASN A 333 28.37 -15.47 -12.25
N GLY A 334 27.50 -14.46 -12.11
CA GLY A 334 27.46 -13.54 -10.99
C GLY A 334 28.50 -12.41 -11.07
N ASN A 335 29.12 -12.18 -12.22
CA ASN A 335 29.99 -11.02 -12.41
C ASN A 335 29.16 -9.78 -12.76
N MET A 336 29.45 -8.65 -12.13
CA MET A 336 28.80 -7.38 -12.45
C MET A 336 29.29 -6.87 -13.82
N VAL A 337 28.37 -6.65 -14.74
CA VAL A 337 28.64 -6.19 -16.12
C VAL A 337 28.27 -4.73 -16.35
N ALA A 338 27.34 -4.19 -15.55
CA ALA A 338 27.02 -2.76 -15.52
C ALA A 338 26.57 -2.35 -14.12
N TYR A 339 26.80 -1.09 -13.75
CA TYR A 339 26.40 -0.53 -12.46
C TYR A 339 26.18 0.97 -12.59
N ALA A 340 25.17 1.46 -11.89
CA ALA A 340 24.86 2.88 -11.80
C ALA A 340 24.42 3.22 -10.38
N THR A 341 24.83 4.39 -9.90
CA THR A 341 24.29 5.01 -8.69
C THR A 341 23.55 6.29 -9.04
N PHE A 342 22.51 6.60 -8.28
CA PHE A 342 21.66 7.76 -8.53
C PHE A 342 21.03 8.26 -7.21
N PRO A 343 20.55 9.52 -7.14
CA PRO A 343 19.76 10.00 -6.01
C PRO A 343 18.54 9.11 -5.76
N PRO A 344 18.00 9.05 -4.53
CA PRO A 344 16.85 8.21 -4.22
C PRO A 344 15.69 8.51 -5.16
N ILE A 345 15.23 7.48 -5.86
CA ILE A 345 14.00 7.58 -6.64
C ILE A 345 12.86 7.32 -5.67
N GLN A 346 12.28 8.39 -5.14
CA GLN A 346 11.07 8.32 -4.34
C GLN A 346 9.86 8.34 -5.28
N SER A 347 9.11 7.25 -5.31
CA SER A 347 7.78 7.27 -5.91
C SER A 347 6.75 7.61 -4.83
N ILE A 348 5.98 8.68 -5.05
CA ILE A 348 4.74 8.92 -4.28
C ILE A 348 3.60 7.99 -4.72
N ASP A 349 3.76 7.35 -5.87
CA ASP A 349 2.81 6.42 -6.45
C ASP A 349 3.22 4.98 -6.14
N TYR A 350 2.45 4.37 -5.24
CA TYR A 350 2.61 2.99 -4.83
C TYR A 350 1.95 2.00 -5.80
N ASN A 351 1.31 2.46 -6.90
CA ASN A 351 0.67 1.57 -7.88
C ASN A 351 1.57 1.23 -9.08
N ASN A 352 2.60 2.03 -9.32
CA ASN A 352 3.40 1.96 -10.53
C ASN A 352 4.81 1.41 -10.26
N HIS A 353 5.26 0.53 -11.13
CA HIS A 353 6.62 0.02 -11.14
C HIS A 353 7.62 1.10 -11.54
N THR A 354 8.83 1.03 -11.00
CA THR A 354 9.95 1.87 -11.46
C THR A 354 10.77 1.09 -12.48
N ALA A 355 10.75 1.52 -13.75
CA ALA A 355 11.52 0.87 -14.81
C ALA A 355 12.95 1.42 -14.89
N PHE A 356 13.91 0.52 -15.09
CA PHE A 356 15.32 0.79 -15.37
C PHE A 356 15.69 0.23 -16.74
N GLN A 357 16.54 0.95 -17.46
CA GLN A 357 17.06 0.51 -18.75
C GLN A 357 18.58 0.70 -18.80
N PHE A 358 19.29 -0.39 -19.11
CA PHE A 358 20.72 -0.36 -19.42
C PHE A 358 20.90 -0.42 -20.94
N LEU A 359 21.68 0.50 -21.50
CA LEU A 359 22.11 0.46 -22.90
C LEU A 359 23.60 0.13 -22.92
N ILE A 360 23.92 -1.10 -23.30
CA ILE A 360 25.28 -1.62 -23.34
C ILE A 360 25.74 -1.63 -24.79
N LYS A 361 26.78 -0.87 -25.09
CA LYS A 361 27.31 -0.82 -26.46
C LYS A 361 28.03 -2.13 -26.77
N LYS A 362 27.74 -2.71 -27.93
CA LYS A 362 28.48 -3.87 -28.45
C LYS A 362 29.92 -3.47 -28.79
N VAL A 363 30.86 -4.32 -28.40
CA VAL A 363 32.30 -4.15 -28.62
C VAL A 363 32.70 -4.74 -29.97
#